data_AF-A0A4U7AM61-F1
#
_entry.id   AF-A0A4U7AM61-F1
#
_cell.length_a   1.000
_cell.length_b   1.000
_cell.length_c   1.000
_cell.angle_alpha   90.00
_cell.angle_beta   90.00
_cell.angle_gamma   90.00
#
_symmetry.space_group_name_H-M   'P 1'
#
loop_
_entity.id
_entity.type
_entity.pdbx_description
1 polymer ?
#
loop_
_entity_poly.entity_id
_entity_poly.type
_entity_poly.pdbx_seq_one_letter_code
_entity_poly.pdbx_strand_id
1 'polypeptide(L)'
;MASFRRSTLQLSSVRLLSETTTFVCRSCRSRIASTQTRQLHASSSSKAERQRSEYFSETDSGQGQRSPFEPGLGEEDGVDELSGGSRKQRKRQKGDPGYTPAKTADGLERIGTKQWVESMRDPKDRFQGWSRDKPAEINISNVELFLQKIMADAFSGAQPSFDAATKFRLAESVAKFTGIRIPDLKMEQIKDVSGLRAALVRKQKEARFSEVFGKNQNAEVRDLPNVSISDRRVTMFDKENERGRWKIIEKALRQRGLPVFKKEANRNKR
;
A
#
# COMPACT_ATOMS: atom_id res chain seq x y z
N MET A 1 -51.29 37.57 -22.17
CA MET A 1 -51.19 36.67 -23.34
C MET A 1 -49.88 35.91 -23.24
N ALA A 2 -49.97 34.63 -22.92
CA ALA A 2 -48.85 33.72 -22.73
C ALA A 2 -48.49 33.05 -24.06
N SER A 3 -47.20 32.95 -24.36
CA SER A 3 -46.72 32.14 -25.48
C SER A 3 -45.48 31.36 -25.05
N PHE A 4 -45.74 30.15 -24.57
CA PHE A 4 -44.77 29.08 -24.32
C PHE A 4 -44.27 28.53 -25.66
N ARG A 5 -42.95 28.62 -25.91
CA ARG A 5 -42.30 27.86 -27.00
C ARG A 5 -41.70 26.59 -26.42
N ARG A 6 -42.29 25.45 -26.75
CA ARG A 6 -41.75 24.10 -26.50
C ARG A 6 -40.73 23.77 -27.58
N SER A 7 -39.47 23.57 -27.19
CA SER A 7 -38.42 23.04 -28.05
C SER A 7 -38.42 21.51 -27.97
N THR A 8 -38.81 20.85 -29.05
CA THR A 8 -38.74 19.39 -29.21
C THR A 8 -37.34 18.98 -29.68
N LEU A 9 -36.68 18.12 -28.92
CA LEU A 9 -35.41 17.48 -29.28
C LEU A 9 -35.68 16.39 -30.33
N GLN A 10 -35.03 16.50 -31.49
CA GLN A 10 -34.97 15.44 -32.48
C GLN A 10 -33.91 14.41 -32.09
N LEU A 11 -34.34 13.17 -31.92
CA LEU A 11 -33.47 12.00 -31.79
C LEU A 11 -32.91 11.62 -33.16
N SER A 12 -31.59 11.66 -33.31
CA SER A 12 -30.86 11.20 -34.48
C SER A 12 -30.78 9.66 -34.50
N SER A 13 -31.18 9.09 -35.64
CA SER A 13 -31.19 7.66 -35.98
C SER A 13 -29.84 6.96 -35.80
N VAL A 14 -29.86 5.82 -35.11
CA VAL A 14 -28.78 4.84 -35.09
C VAL A 14 -29.01 3.83 -36.22
N ARG A 15 -27.99 3.65 -37.07
CA ARG A 15 -27.94 2.67 -38.16
C ARG A 15 -27.98 1.24 -37.59
N LEU A 16 -28.93 0.44 -38.08
CA LEU A 16 -29.02 -0.99 -37.85
C LEU A 16 -28.02 -1.71 -38.76
N LEU A 17 -26.96 -2.28 -38.20
CA LEU A 17 -26.22 -3.37 -38.81
C LEU A 17 -26.68 -4.66 -38.17
N SER A 18 -27.17 -5.57 -39.01
CA SER A 18 -27.58 -6.91 -38.67
C SER A 18 -26.36 -7.76 -38.35
N GLU A 19 -26.13 -8.02 -37.07
CA GLU A 19 -25.32 -9.14 -36.60
C GLU A 19 -26.13 -9.85 -35.52
N THR A 20 -26.27 -11.18 -35.65
CA THR A 20 -27.04 -12.02 -34.75
C THR A 20 -26.48 -11.93 -33.33
N THR A 21 -27.08 -11.09 -32.50
CA THR A 21 -26.72 -10.96 -31.08
C THR A 21 -27.26 -12.16 -30.32
N THR A 22 -26.41 -13.14 -30.06
CA THR A 22 -26.68 -14.13 -29.01
C THR A 22 -26.71 -13.39 -27.68
N PHE A 23 -27.87 -13.36 -27.03
CA PHE A 23 -28.04 -12.64 -25.76
C PHE A 23 -27.36 -13.44 -24.64
N VAL A 24 -26.11 -13.08 -24.32
CA VAL A 24 -25.37 -13.69 -23.22
C VAL A 24 -25.78 -13.01 -21.91
N CYS A 25 -26.33 -13.78 -20.97
CA CYS A 25 -26.77 -13.23 -19.68
C CYS A 25 -25.59 -12.65 -18.88
N ARG A 26 -25.89 -11.72 -17.96
CA ARG A 26 -24.90 -11.03 -17.13
C ARG A 26 -23.99 -11.99 -16.35
N SER A 27 -24.51 -13.13 -15.91
CA SER A 27 -23.76 -14.18 -15.21
C SER A 27 -22.87 -15.04 -16.12
N CYS A 28 -23.23 -15.21 -17.39
CA CYS A 28 -22.38 -15.89 -18.37
C CYS A 28 -21.22 -14.98 -18.80
N ARG A 29 -21.46 -13.67 -18.90
CA ARG A 29 -20.44 -12.67 -19.27
C ARG A 29 -19.32 -12.57 -18.23
N SER A 30 -19.62 -12.73 -16.94
CA SER A 30 -18.59 -12.71 -15.88
C SER A 30 -17.75 -13.99 -15.81
N ARG A 31 -18.28 -15.15 -16.27
CA ARG A 31 -17.52 -16.41 -16.28
C ARG A 31 -16.50 -16.46 -17.42
N ILE A 32 -16.81 -15.94 -18.61
CA ILE A 32 -15.90 -15.93 -19.77
C ILE A 32 -14.63 -15.11 -19.47
N ALA A 33 -14.77 -13.97 -18.76
CA ALA A 33 -13.63 -13.16 -18.35
C ALA A 33 -12.72 -13.89 -17.34
N SER A 34 -13.28 -14.76 -16.49
CA SER A 34 -12.53 -15.51 -15.47
C SER A 34 -11.78 -16.73 -16.02
N THR A 35 -12.26 -17.34 -17.11
CA THR A 35 -11.60 -18.49 -17.73
C THR A 35 -10.36 -18.10 -18.53
N GLN A 36 -10.36 -16.93 -19.18
CA GLN A 36 -9.18 -16.43 -19.89
C GLN A 36 -8.03 -16.05 -18.95
N THR A 37 -8.34 -15.53 -17.75
CA THR A 37 -7.30 -15.21 -16.75
C THR A 37 -6.69 -16.45 -16.11
N ARG A 38 -7.42 -17.58 -16.03
CA ARG A 38 -6.85 -18.84 -15.50
C ARG A 38 -5.88 -19.53 -16.46
N GLN A 39 -6.04 -19.38 -17.77
CA GLN A 39 -5.15 -20.04 -18.74
C GLN A 39 -3.76 -19.40 -18.82
N LEU A 40 -3.62 -18.11 -18.52
CA LEU A 40 -2.31 -17.43 -18.54
C LEU A 40 -1.44 -17.70 -17.32
N HIS A 41 -2.00 -18.21 -16.22
CA HIS A 41 -1.24 -18.52 -15.00
C HIS A 41 -0.92 -20.00 -14.80
N ALA A 42 -1.48 -20.91 -15.61
CA ALA A 42 -1.30 -22.36 -15.43
C ALA A 42 -0.10 -22.95 -16.19
N SER A 43 0.58 -22.19 -17.08
CA SER A 43 1.63 -22.73 -17.96
C SER A 43 3.07 -22.34 -17.58
N SER A 44 3.30 -21.54 -16.53
CA SER A 44 4.65 -21.08 -16.16
C SER A 44 5.24 -21.70 -14.89
N SER A 45 4.51 -22.53 -14.14
CA SER A 45 4.98 -23.06 -12.85
C SER A 45 5.66 -24.43 -12.90
N SER A 46 5.64 -25.18 -14.01
CA SER A 46 6.23 -26.53 -14.03
C SER A 46 7.67 -26.62 -14.56
N LYS A 47 8.19 -25.57 -15.20
CA LYS A 47 9.56 -25.57 -15.77
C LYS A 47 10.61 -24.91 -14.86
N ALA A 48 10.22 -24.07 -13.91
CA ALA A 48 11.14 -23.44 -12.96
C ALA A 48 11.57 -24.37 -11.81
N GLU A 49 10.78 -25.40 -11.49
CA GLU A 49 11.07 -26.35 -10.40
C GLU A 49 12.15 -27.38 -10.79
N ARG A 50 12.25 -27.74 -12.09
CA ARG A 50 13.19 -28.77 -12.57
C ARG A 50 14.64 -28.30 -12.71
N GLN A 51 14.88 -27.03 -12.97
CA GLN A 51 16.26 -26.50 -13.12
C GLN A 51 16.99 -26.25 -11.79
N ARG A 52 16.29 -26.28 -10.65
CA ARG A 52 16.94 -26.21 -9.33
C ARG A 52 17.44 -27.56 -8.82
N SER A 53 17.01 -28.67 -9.43
CA SER A 53 17.36 -30.03 -8.99
C SER A 53 18.65 -30.57 -9.60
N GLU A 54 19.15 -30.00 -10.71
CA GLU A 54 20.28 -30.57 -11.45
C GLU A 54 21.66 -29.97 -11.09
N TYR A 55 21.71 -28.91 -10.28
CA TYR A 55 22.98 -28.24 -9.95
C TYR A 55 23.60 -28.66 -8.60
N PHE A 56 23.06 -29.70 -7.93
CA PHE A 56 23.51 -30.10 -6.59
C PHE A 56 23.60 -31.62 -6.39
N SER A 57 23.90 -32.37 -7.45
CA SER A 57 24.01 -33.83 -7.37
C SER A 57 25.19 -34.34 -8.17
N GLU A 58 26.40 -33.95 -7.78
CA GLU A 58 27.62 -34.63 -8.20
C GLU A 58 28.76 -34.34 -7.20
N THR A 59 28.73 -35.01 -6.05
CA THR A 59 29.93 -35.54 -5.37
C THR A 59 29.50 -36.63 -4.39
N ASP A 60 29.75 -37.87 -4.81
CA ASP A 60 29.77 -39.04 -3.95
C ASP A 60 31.13 -39.11 -3.26
N SER A 61 31.16 -38.92 -1.95
CA SER A 61 32.10 -39.58 -1.04
C SER A 61 31.66 -39.33 0.41
N GLY A 62 31.35 -40.40 1.11
CA GLY A 62 30.58 -40.41 2.36
C GLY A 62 31.14 -39.56 3.50
N GLN A 63 30.22 -38.88 4.18
CA GLN A 63 30.21 -38.62 5.62
C GLN A 63 28.82 -38.08 5.98
N GLY A 64 28.08 -38.81 6.83
CA GLY A 64 26.73 -38.44 7.23
C GLY A 64 26.68 -37.09 7.93
N GLN A 65 26.20 -36.06 7.24
CA GLN A 65 25.86 -34.79 7.87
C GLN A 65 24.50 -34.92 8.57
N ARG A 66 24.53 -35.00 9.90
CA ARG A 66 23.35 -34.73 10.72
C ARG A 66 22.95 -33.27 10.57
N SER A 67 21.64 -33.01 10.44
CA SER A 67 21.12 -31.65 10.35
C SER A 67 21.44 -30.86 11.63
N PRO A 68 21.83 -29.57 11.56
CA PRO A 68 22.14 -28.78 12.76
C PRO A 68 20.93 -28.42 13.65
N PHE A 69 19.72 -28.88 13.33
CA PHE A 69 18.47 -28.47 13.98
C PHE A 69 17.55 -29.63 14.39
N GLU A 70 18.02 -30.87 14.42
CA GLU A 70 17.25 -31.94 15.07
C GLU A 70 17.29 -31.80 16.60
N PRO A 71 16.13 -31.65 17.28
CA PRO A 71 16.08 -31.70 18.74
C PRO A 71 16.22 -33.17 19.16
N GLY A 72 17.41 -33.53 19.64
CA GLY A 72 17.65 -34.84 20.24
C GLY A 72 16.87 -34.99 21.55
N LEU A 73 15.69 -35.59 21.48
CA LEU A 73 14.97 -36.16 22.63
C LEU A 73 15.10 -37.69 22.53
N GLY A 74 15.89 -38.27 23.43
CA GLY A 74 16.11 -39.71 23.52
C GLY A 74 17.51 -40.06 24.01
N GLU A 75 17.84 -39.71 25.26
CA GLU A 75 18.91 -40.40 26.00
C GLU A 75 18.31 -41.70 26.53
N GLU A 76 18.66 -42.82 25.91
CA GLU A 76 18.63 -44.13 26.55
C GLU A 76 20.07 -44.47 26.86
N ASP A 77 20.35 -44.68 28.15
CA ASP A 77 21.67 -44.93 28.72
C ASP A 77 22.29 -46.22 28.16
N GLY A 78 23.14 -46.07 27.13
CA GLY A 78 24.09 -47.08 26.70
C GLY A 78 25.46 -46.76 27.28
N VAL A 79 25.84 -47.49 28.33
CA VAL A 79 27.21 -47.55 28.85
C VAL A 79 28.14 -48.13 27.79
N ASP A 80 29.04 -47.32 27.26
CA ASP A 80 30.29 -47.80 26.68
C ASP A 80 31.44 -46.88 27.10
N GLU A 81 32.25 -47.41 28.01
CA GLU A 81 33.59 -46.96 28.27
C GLU A 81 34.42 -47.12 27.00
N LEU A 82 35.12 -46.05 26.58
CA LEU A 82 36.59 -46.00 26.52
C LEU A 82 37.08 -44.81 25.68
N SER A 83 38.21 -44.26 26.14
CA SER A 83 39.13 -43.32 25.47
C SER A 83 38.86 -41.79 25.60
N GLY A 84 39.41 -41.21 26.67
CA GLY A 84 40.58 -40.34 26.50
C GLY A 84 40.39 -39.01 25.78
N GLY A 85 39.28 -38.30 25.99
CA GLY A 85 39.12 -36.92 25.55
C GLY A 85 38.51 -36.07 26.64
N SER A 86 39.33 -35.36 27.41
CA SER A 86 38.88 -34.39 28.42
C SER A 86 38.03 -33.30 27.77
N ARG A 87 36.72 -33.54 27.69
CA ARG A 87 35.70 -32.53 27.37
C ARG A 87 35.80 -31.52 28.49
N LYS A 88 36.62 -30.47 28.29
CA LYS A 88 36.71 -29.32 29.19
C LYS A 88 35.27 -28.84 29.37
N GLN A 89 34.65 -29.22 30.50
CA GLN A 89 33.38 -28.63 30.91
C GLN A 89 33.63 -27.14 30.87
N ARG A 90 32.98 -26.42 29.95
CA ARG A 90 33.02 -24.96 29.93
C ARG A 90 32.50 -24.55 31.30
N LYS A 91 33.39 -24.19 32.21
CA LYS A 91 33.04 -23.70 33.54
C LYS A 91 32.02 -22.60 33.29
N ARG A 92 30.79 -22.82 33.76
CA ARG A 92 29.75 -21.79 33.75
C ARG A 92 30.38 -20.59 34.43
N GLN A 93 30.55 -19.51 33.68
CA GLN A 93 31.07 -18.27 34.24
C GLN A 93 30.18 -17.92 35.42
N LYS A 94 30.79 -17.64 36.57
CA LYS A 94 30.06 -17.25 37.79
C LYS A 94 29.33 -15.97 37.41
N GLY A 95 28.00 -16.06 37.27
CA GLY A 95 27.18 -14.93 36.82
C GLY A 95 27.33 -13.74 37.74
N ASP A 96 26.99 -12.54 37.25
CA ASP A 96 27.09 -11.33 38.04
C ASP A 96 26.30 -11.47 39.35
N PRO A 97 26.91 -11.12 40.51
CA PRO A 97 26.27 -11.31 41.82
C PRO A 97 24.98 -10.48 42.01
N GLY A 98 24.74 -9.49 41.14
CA GLY A 98 23.53 -8.67 41.11
C GLY A 98 22.42 -9.16 40.17
N TYR A 99 22.64 -10.24 39.40
CA TYR A 99 21.63 -10.75 38.48
C TYR A 99 20.54 -11.52 39.24
N THR A 100 19.28 -11.08 39.08
CA THR A 100 18.12 -11.79 39.59
C THR A 100 17.25 -12.28 38.42
N PRO A 101 16.94 -13.58 38.31
CA PRO A 101 16.13 -14.09 37.21
C PRO A 101 14.68 -13.62 37.35
N ALA A 102 14.08 -13.21 36.23
CA ALA A 102 12.69 -12.76 36.20
C ALA A 102 11.71 -13.91 36.46
N LYS A 103 10.67 -13.64 37.25
CA LYS A 103 9.60 -14.61 37.59
C LYS A 103 8.43 -14.58 36.60
N THR A 104 8.18 -13.44 35.97
CA THR A 104 7.14 -13.23 34.95
C THR A 104 7.77 -12.67 33.69
N ALA A 105 7.19 -12.97 32.54
CA ALA A 105 7.59 -12.34 31.27
C ALA A 105 7.09 -10.89 31.15
N ASP A 106 6.19 -10.48 32.04
CA ASP A 106 5.61 -9.14 32.07
C ASP A 106 6.67 -8.09 32.39
N GLY A 107 6.85 -7.14 31.49
CA GLY A 107 7.84 -6.06 31.62
C GLY A 107 9.23 -6.40 31.08
N LEU A 108 9.48 -7.62 30.57
CA LEU A 108 10.72 -7.91 29.85
C LEU A 108 10.71 -7.27 28.46
N GLU A 109 11.86 -6.77 28.03
CA GLU A 109 12.04 -6.24 26.69
C GLU A 109 11.88 -7.35 25.63
N ARG A 110 10.98 -7.13 24.66
CA ARG A 110 10.78 -8.06 23.54
C ARG A 110 11.71 -7.71 22.38
N ILE A 111 12.88 -8.35 22.37
CA ILE A 111 13.88 -8.24 21.31
C ILE A 111 13.46 -9.07 20.08
N GLY A 112 13.83 -8.64 18.87
CA GLY A 112 13.64 -9.40 17.63
C GLY A 112 12.23 -9.30 17.01
N THR A 113 11.32 -8.52 17.59
CA THR A 113 10.04 -8.20 16.94
C THR A 113 10.25 -7.23 15.78
N LYS A 114 9.30 -7.19 14.82
CA LYS A 114 9.35 -6.22 13.71
C LYS A 114 9.45 -4.77 14.21
N GLN A 115 8.77 -4.45 15.31
CA GLN A 115 8.83 -3.13 15.93
C GLN A 115 10.22 -2.83 16.49
N TRP A 116 10.87 -3.80 17.14
CA TRP A 116 12.25 -3.69 17.62
C TRP A 116 13.24 -3.45 16.46
N VAL A 117 13.08 -4.19 15.36
CA VAL A 117 13.90 -3.99 14.14
C VAL A 117 13.64 -2.60 13.52
N GLU A 118 12.39 -2.14 13.49
CA GLU A 118 12.04 -0.81 12.98
C GLU A 118 12.58 0.32 13.86
N SER A 119 12.60 0.18 15.19
CA SER A 119 13.17 1.19 16.10
C SER A 119 14.69 1.24 16.05
N MET A 120 15.33 0.10 15.79
CA MET A 120 16.78 0.00 15.61
C MET A 120 17.24 0.34 14.20
N ARG A 121 16.32 0.61 13.27
CA ARG A 121 16.66 0.91 11.88
C ARG A 121 17.36 2.26 11.80
N ASP A 122 18.57 2.25 11.25
CA ASP A 122 19.35 3.47 11.13
C ASP A 122 18.62 4.50 10.26
N PRO A 123 18.66 5.80 10.62
CA PRO A 123 18.10 6.87 9.79
C PRO A 123 18.69 6.91 8.37
N LYS A 124 19.88 6.33 8.18
CA LYS A 124 20.61 6.22 6.90
C LYS A 124 19.98 5.20 5.93
N ASP A 125 19.13 4.28 6.41
CA ASP A 125 18.42 3.31 5.58
C ASP A 125 17.20 3.90 4.85
N ARG A 126 16.95 5.20 4.99
CA ARG A 126 15.83 5.85 4.29
C ARG A 126 16.14 5.89 2.79
N PHE A 127 15.21 5.37 1.99
CA PHE A 127 15.31 5.42 0.54
C PHE A 127 15.38 6.88 0.07
N GLN A 128 16.52 7.25 -0.53
CA GLN A 128 16.68 8.52 -1.22
C GLN A 128 16.41 8.32 -2.70
N GLY A 129 15.25 8.79 -3.16
CA GLY A 129 14.92 8.80 -4.58
C GLY A 129 15.63 9.94 -5.32
N TRP A 130 15.64 9.87 -6.65
CA TRP A 130 16.07 11.00 -7.51
C TRP A 130 15.15 12.21 -7.32
N SER A 131 13.85 11.96 -7.17
CA SER A 131 12.85 12.99 -6.93
C SER A 131 12.85 13.44 -5.48
N ARG A 132 12.36 14.66 -5.25
CA ARG A 132 12.12 15.21 -3.91
C ARG A 132 11.20 14.28 -3.11
N ASP A 133 11.45 14.18 -1.80
CA ASP A 133 10.63 13.38 -0.87
C ASP A 133 9.15 13.80 -0.85
N LYS A 134 8.90 15.10 -0.99
CA LYS A 134 7.55 15.68 -1.11
C LYS A 134 7.44 16.47 -2.40
N PRO A 135 6.43 16.20 -3.24
CA PRO A 135 6.22 16.97 -4.45
C PRO A 135 5.88 18.42 -4.10
N ALA A 136 6.36 19.36 -4.93
CA ALA A 136 6.05 20.77 -4.80
C ALA A 136 4.55 21.02 -4.99
N GLU A 137 4.01 21.94 -4.19
CA GLU A 137 2.64 22.43 -4.36
C GLU A 137 2.64 23.50 -5.46
N ILE A 138 2.28 23.07 -6.67
CA ILE A 138 2.25 23.91 -7.86
C ILE A 138 0.83 24.45 -8.04
N ASN A 139 0.69 25.77 -7.91
CA ASN A 139 -0.53 26.55 -8.07
C ASN A 139 -0.33 27.59 -9.18
N ILE A 140 -1.41 28.09 -9.77
CA ILE A 140 -1.36 29.04 -10.89
C ILE A 140 -0.45 30.26 -10.60
N SER A 141 -0.36 30.70 -9.34
CA SER A 141 0.48 31.82 -8.89
C SER A 141 1.99 31.55 -8.89
N ASN A 142 2.42 30.30 -8.64
CA ASN A 142 3.85 29.96 -8.50
C ASN A 142 4.40 29.12 -9.66
N VAL A 143 3.54 28.66 -10.57
CA VAL A 143 3.96 27.84 -11.73
C VAL A 143 5.01 28.55 -12.57
N GLU A 144 4.89 29.85 -12.76
CA GLU A 144 5.83 30.62 -13.59
C GLU A 144 7.26 30.59 -13.05
N LEU A 145 7.42 30.69 -11.72
CA LEU A 145 8.74 30.59 -11.07
C LEU A 145 9.37 29.20 -11.26
N PHE A 146 8.55 28.15 -11.17
CA PHE A 146 9.02 26.78 -11.45
C PHE A 146 9.36 26.59 -12.92
N LEU A 147 8.55 27.10 -13.84
CA LEU A 147 8.81 27.03 -15.28
C LEU A 147 10.13 27.69 -15.64
N GLN A 148 10.38 28.91 -15.16
CA GLN A 148 11.64 29.61 -15.41
C GLN A 148 12.85 28.79 -14.95
N LYS A 149 12.79 28.21 -13.74
CA LYS A 149 13.86 27.39 -13.19
C LYS A 149 14.07 26.09 -13.98
N ILE A 150 12.99 25.42 -14.37
CA ILE A 150 13.03 24.19 -15.16
C ILE A 150 13.60 24.48 -16.56
N MET A 151 13.18 25.57 -17.20
CA MET A 151 13.66 25.95 -18.52
C MET A 151 15.13 26.36 -18.50
N ALA A 152 15.58 27.08 -17.47
CA ALA A 152 16.98 27.43 -17.31
C ALA A 152 17.89 26.19 -17.18
N ASP A 153 17.44 25.17 -16.44
CA ASP A 153 18.19 23.91 -16.26
C ASP A 153 18.14 23.03 -17.51
N ALA A 154 16.95 22.83 -18.11
CA ALA A 154 16.77 21.92 -19.23
C ALA A 154 17.36 22.44 -20.55
N PHE A 155 17.29 23.76 -20.78
CA PHE A 155 17.71 24.39 -22.04
C PHE A 155 18.98 25.24 -21.92
N SER A 156 19.53 25.41 -20.71
CA SER A 156 20.76 26.19 -20.47
C SER A 156 20.73 27.61 -21.08
N GLY A 157 19.53 28.22 -21.16
CA GLY A 157 19.32 29.55 -21.75
C GLY A 157 19.09 29.59 -23.27
N ALA A 158 19.12 28.45 -23.95
CA ALA A 158 18.75 28.35 -25.37
C ALA A 158 17.22 28.42 -25.57
N GLN A 159 16.80 28.66 -26.81
CA GLN A 159 15.37 28.64 -27.17
C GLN A 159 14.76 27.26 -26.89
N PRO A 160 13.55 27.19 -26.30
CA PRO A 160 12.94 25.92 -25.94
C PRO A 160 12.58 25.12 -27.19
N SER A 161 13.26 23.99 -27.39
CA SER A 161 12.94 23.02 -28.44
C SER A 161 12.48 21.72 -27.78
N PHE A 162 11.34 21.17 -28.20
CA PHE A 162 10.74 19.97 -27.59
C PHE A 162 11.03 18.71 -28.42
N ASP A 163 12.30 18.52 -28.78
CA ASP A 163 12.80 17.31 -29.45
C ASP A 163 12.93 16.14 -28.44
N ALA A 164 13.07 14.91 -28.94
CA ALA A 164 13.15 13.71 -28.09
C ALA A 164 14.29 13.79 -27.04
N ALA A 165 15.46 14.29 -27.44
CA ALA A 165 16.61 14.43 -26.55
C ALA A 165 16.42 15.49 -25.45
N THR A 166 15.80 16.62 -25.78
CA THR A 166 15.55 17.71 -24.84
C THR A 166 14.34 17.42 -23.94
N LYS A 167 13.34 16.68 -24.43
CA LYS A 167 12.19 16.21 -23.62
C LYS A 167 12.63 15.33 -22.45
N PHE A 168 13.67 14.51 -22.63
CA PHE A 168 14.22 13.71 -21.54
C PHE A 168 14.84 14.60 -20.45
N ARG A 169 15.71 15.54 -20.84
CA ARG A 169 16.30 16.52 -19.91
C ARG A 169 15.24 17.34 -19.21
N LEU A 170 14.21 17.75 -19.95
CA LEU A 170 13.07 18.47 -19.41
C LEU A 170 12.33 17.64 -18.35
N ALA A 171 12.04 16.37 -18.62
CA ALA A 171 11.40 15.47 -17.66
C ALA A 171 12.25 15.29 -16.39
N GLU A 172 13.57 15.20 -16.56
CA GLU A 172 14.53 15.12 -15.46
C GLU A 172 14.53 16.38 -14.60
N SER A 173 14.63 17.57 -15.21
CA SER A 173 14.58 18.86 -14.52
C SER A 173 13.23 19.08 -13.82
N VAL A 174 12.12 18.70 -14.46
CA VAL A 174 10.79 18.71 -13.84
C VAL A 174 10.79 17.84 -12.58
N ALA A 175 11.26 16.59 -12.66
CA ALA A 175 11.29 15.68 -11.52
C ALA A 175 12.20 16.18 -10.38
N LYS A 176 13.37 16.76 -10.71
CA LYS A 176 14.31 17.36 -9.74
C LYS A 176 13.68 18.53 -8.98
N PHE A 177 13.10 19.50 -9.68
CA PHE A 177 12.60 20.72 -9.03
C PHE A 177 11.22 20.55 -8.41
N THR A 178 10.34 19.79 -9.05
CA THR A 178 8.94 19.66 -8.62
C THR A 178 8.65 18.38 -7.88
N GLY A 179 9.47 17.32 -8.02
CA GLY A 179 9.14 15.98 -7.53
C GLY A 179 7.93 15.36 -8.24
N ILE A 180 7.44 15.95 -9.33
CA ILE A 180 6.34 15.43 -10.14
C ILE A 180 6.92 14.68 -11.33
N ARG A 181 6.48 13.45 -11.55
CA ARG A 181 6.77 12.70 -12.77
C ARG A 181 5.63 12.90 -13.76
N ILE A 182 5.93 13.52 -14.90
CA ILE A 182 4.99 13.62 -16.02
C ILE A 182 5.01 12.28 -16.76
N PRO A 183 3.87 11.60 -16.96
CA PRO A 183 3.81 10.37 -17.74
C PRO A 183 4.30 10.60 -19.18
N ASP A 184 4.99 9.61 -19.75
CA ASP A 184 5.62 9.71 -21.07
C ASP A 184 4.61 10.11 -22.17
N LEU A 185 3.39 9.57 -22.13
CA LEU A 185 2.31 9.94 -23.04
C LEU A 185 1.99 11.45 -23.00
N LYS A 186 2.04 12.06 -21.81
CA LYS A 186 1.85 13.51 -21.67
C LYS A 186 3.07 14.28 -22.14
N MET A 187 4.28 13.80 -21.87
CA MET A 187 5.52 14.42 -22.36
C MET A 187 5.60 14.43 -23.90
N GLU A 188 5.07 13.40 -24.55
CA GLU A 188 4.98 13.33 -26.00
C GLU A 188 4.06 14.43 -26.57
N GLN A 189 2.90 14.63 -25.93
CA GLN A 189 1.91 15.66 -26.29
C GLN A 189 2.39 17.09 -26.05
N ILE A 190 3.36 17.30 -25.17
CA ILE A 190 3.92 18.63 -24.89
C ILE A 190 4.83 19.03 -26.06
N LYS A 191 4.36 20.01 -26.83
CA LYS A 191 5.10 20.67 -27.91
C LYS A 191 5.55 22.08 -27.57
N ASP A 192 4.89 22.70 -26.58
CA ASP A 192 5.08 24.09 -26.19
C ASP A 192 5.17 24.25 -24.68
N VAL A 193 5.71 25.40 -24.24
CA VAL A 193 5.77 25.79 -22.82
C VAL A 193 4.37 25.87 -22.20
N SER A 194 3.35 26.23 -22.96
CA SER A 194 1.95 26.23 -22.51
C SER A 194 1.46 24.82 -22.15
N GLY A 195 1.84 23.82 -22.96
CA GLY A 195 1.55 22.41 -22.67
C GLY A 195 2.25 21.93 -21.40
N LEU A 196 3.50 22.35 -21.20
CA LEU A 196 4.24 22.08 -19.96
C LEU A 196 3.58 22.73 -18.74
N ARG A 197 3.17 24.00 -18.85
CA ARG A 197 2.43 24.72 -17.80
C ARG A 197 1.16 23.97 -17.41
N ALA A 198 0.37 23.56 -18.40
CA ALA A 198 -0.86 22.80 -18.18
C ALA A 198 -0.61 21.42 -17.54
N ALA A 199 0.52 20.79 -17.87
CA ALA A 199 0.91 19.51 -17.26
C ALA A 199 1.38 19.64 -15.81
N LEU A 200 2.03 20.76 -15.45
CA LEU A 200 2.53 21.05 -14.10
C LEU A 200 1.42 21.52 -13.15
N VAL A 201 0.45 22.29 -13.65
CA VAL A 201 -0.73 22.66 -12.87
C VAL A 201 -1.55 21.40 -12.62
N ARG A 202 -1.46 20.88 -11.40
CA ARG A 202 -2.29 19.75 -10.99
C ARG A 202 -3.74 20.16 -11.05
N LYS A 203 -4.57 19.35 -11.72
CA LYS A 203 -6.02 19.44 -11.53
C LYS A 203 -6.27 19.28 -10.03
N GLN A 204 -7.05 20.19 -9.45
CA GLN A 204 -7.47 20.03 -8.07
C GLN A 204 -8.09 18.64 -7.93
N LYS A 205 -7.62 17.89 -6.93
CA LYS A 205 -8.15 16.55 -6.66
C LYS A 205 -9.65 16.70 -6.49
N GLU A 206 -10.42 15.96 -7.28
CA GLU A 206 -11.87 15.90 -7.11
C GLU A 206 -12.14 15.53 -5.65
N ALA A 207 -12.85 16.42 -4.95
CA ALA A 207 -13.14 16.26 -3.55
C ALA A 207 -13.93 14.95 -3.36
N ARG A 208 -13.66 14.23 -2.27
CA ARG A 208 -14.44 13.03 -1.95
C ARG A 208 -15.91 13.42 -1.78
N PHE A 209 -16.84 12.52 -2.07
CA PHE A 209 -18.27 12.79 -1.82
C PHE A 209 -18.53 13.33 -0.40
N SER A 210 -17.85 12.75 0.61
CA SER A 210 -17.92 13.25 1.99
C SER A 210 -17.33 14.64 2.18
N GLU A 211 -16.38 15.09 1.36
CA GLU A 211 -15.84 16.45 1.42
C GLU A 211 -16.78 17.44 0.73
N VAL A 212 -17.35 17.06 -0.42
CA VAL A 212 -18.31 17.89 -1.17
C VAL A 212 -19.58 18.15 -0.34
N PHE A 213 -20.21 17.08 0.14
CA PHE A 213 -21.50 17.16 0.84
C PHE A 213 -21.36 17.28 2.37
N GLY A 214 -20.19 16.93 2.93
CA GLY A 214 -19.92 16.95 4.37
C GLY A 214 -19.10 18.16 4.87
N LYS A 215 -18.50 18.97 3.99
CA LYS A 215 -17.67 20.12 4.42
C LYS A 215 -18.02 21.46 3.75
N ASN A 216 -19.25 21.67 3.28
CA ASN A 216 -19.82 22.97 2.86
C ASN A 216 -19.85 23.29 1.35
N GLN A 217 -19.57 22.35 0.43
CA GLN A 217 -19.70 22.69 -1.00
C GLN A 217 -21.16 22.73 -1.46
N ASN A 218 -22.05 21.95 -0.83
CA ASN A 218 -23.48 21.94 -1.13
C ASN A 218 -24.31 22.29 0.12
N ALA A 219 -24.46 23.59 0.41
CA ALA A 219 -25.29 24.10 1.49
C ALA A 219 -26.77 23.67 1.33
N GLU A 220 -27.26 23.65 0.08
CA GLU A 220 -28.65 23.31 -0.25
C GLU A 220 -29.12 21.98 0.32
N VAL A 221 -28.27 20.95 0.34
CA VAL A 221 -28.63 19.61 0.85
C VAL A 221 -28.53 19.54 2.38
N ARG A 222 -27.73 20.41 3.00
CA ARG A 222 -27.59 20.50 4.45
C ARG A 222 -28.71 21.31 5.09
N ASP A 223 -29.24 22.28 4.35
CA ASP A 223 -30.34 23.13 4.81
C ASP A 223 -31.67 22.36 4.87
N LEU A 224 -31.74 21.19 4.24
CA LEU A 224 -32.91 20.32 4.29
C LEU A 224 -33.03 19.64 5.67
N PRO A 225 -34.12 19.89 6.43
CA PRO A 225 -34.27 19.40 7.80
C PRO A 225 -34.44 17.87 7.91
N ASN A 226 -34.77 17.20 6.80
CA ASN A 226 -35.02 15.76 6.72
C ASN A 226 -33.83 14.96 6.18
N VAL A 227 -32.70 15.60 5.86
CA VAL A 227 -31.54 14.94 5.27
C VAL A 227 -30.31 15.12 6.17
N SER A 228 -29.77 14.01 6.67
CA SER A 228 -28.53 14.00 7.44
C SER A 228 -27.42 13.30 6.66
N ILE A 229 -26.32 14.01 6.39
CA ILE A 229 -25.15 13.46 5.71
C ILE A 229 -24.02 13.29 6.72
N SER A 230 -23.50 12.07 6.84
CA SER A 230 -22.36 11.73 7.69
C SER A 230 -21.05 11.64 6.89
N ASP A 231 -19.97 12.22 7.41
CA ASP A 231 -18.64 12.18 6.75
C ASP A 231 -18.02 10.78 6.68
N ARG A 232 -18.38 9.93 7.65
CA ARG A 232 -17.89 8.55 7.80
C ARG A 232 -19.05 7.57 7.86
N ARG A 233 -18.74 6.29 7.60
CA ARG A 233 -19.71 5.20 7.76
C ARG A 233 -20.28 5.19 9.18
N VAL A 234 -21.59 5.27 9.29
CA VAL A 234 -22.32 5.07 10.55
C VAL A 234 -22.23 3.60 10.96
N THR A 235 -21.61 3.33 12.10
CA THR A 235 -21.44 1.97 12.65
C THR A 235 -22.61 1.60 13.56
N MET A 236 -22.72 0.31 13.94
CA MET A 236 -23.74 -0.12 14.91
C MET A 236 -23.56 0.55 16.27
N PHE A 237 -22.31 0.80 16.67
CA PHE A 237 -21.97 1.59 17.86
C PHE A 237 -22.58 2.99 17.80
N ASP A 238 -22.44 3.70 16.68
CA ASP A 238 -22.96 5.06 16.55
C ASP A 238 -24.50 5.05 16.67
N LYS A 239 -25.18 4.06 16.07
CA LYS A 239 -26.64 3.89 16.18
C LYS A 239 -27.10 3.60 17.62
N GLU A 240 -26.36 2.79 18.36
CA GLU A 240 -26.68 2.49 19.77
C GLU A 240 -26.40 3.67 20.70
N ASN A 241 -25.39 4.47 20.37
CA ASN A 241 -25.05 5.69 21.07
C ASN A 241 -26.09 6.79 20.83
N GLU A 242 -26.55 6.98 19.60
CA GLU A 242 -27.67 7.89 19.26
C GLU A 242 -28.96 7.49 20.00
N ARG A 243 -29.21 6.19 20.16
CA ARG A 243 -30.34 5.67 20.96
C ARG A 243 -30.12 5.77 22.48
N GLY A 244 -28.92 6.14 22.93
CA GLY A 244 -28.54 6.19 24.36
C GLY A 244 -28.35 4.84 25.04
N ARG A 245 -28.56 3.71 24.35
CA ARG A 245 -28.45 2.35 24.90
C ARG A 245 -27.01 1.93 25.17
N TRP A 246 -26.06 2.55 24.46
CA TRP A 246 -24.65 2.21 24.57
C TRP A 246 -24.11 2.29 26.02
N LYS A 247 -24.55 3.28 26.81
CA LYS A 247 -24.13 3.45 28.22
C LYS A 247 -24.45 2.22 29.09
N ILE A 248 -25.57 1.56 28.81
CA ILE A 248 -26.02 0.36 29.53
C ILE A 248 -25.16 -0.84 29.12
N ILE A 249 -24.91 -0.97 27.81
CA ILE A 249 -24.07 -2.04 27.23
C ILE A 249 -22.66 -1.94 27.80
N GLU A 250 -22.07 -0.74 27.80
CA GLU A 250 -20.73 -0.52 28.34
C GLU A 250 -20.63 -0.89 29.83
N LYS A 251 -21.60 -0.47 30.65
CA LYS A 251 -21.64 -0.84 32.07
C LYS A 251 -21.76 -2.35 32.27
N ALA A 252 -22.64 -3.02 31.52
CA ALA A 252 -22.85 -4.46 31.61
C ALA A 252 -21.61 -5.27 31.16
N LEU A 253 -20.92 -4.82 30.11
CA LEU A 253 -19.68 -5.46 29.65
C LEU A 253 -18.57 -5.32 30.69
N ARG A 254 -18.37 -4.12 31.26
CA ARG A 254 -17.37 -3.89 32.32
C ARG A 254 -17.65 -4.72 33.58
N GLN A 255 -18.92 -4.81 34.01
CA GLN A 255 -19.32 -5.64 35.16
C GLN A 255 -19.03 -7.13 34.95
N ARG A 256 -19.06 -7.60 33.71
CA ARG A 256 -18.75 -9.00 33.34
C ARG A 256 -17.27 -9.24 33.03
N GLY A 257 -16.42 -8.22 33.17
CA GLY A 257 -15.01 -8.29 32.77
C GLY A 257 -14.81 -8.49 31.26
N LEU A 258 -15.81 -8.17 30.44
CA LEU A 258 -15.75 -8.28 28.98
C LEU A 258 -15.16 -7.00 28.37
N PRO A 259 -14.37 -7.11 27.29
CA PRO A 259 -13.80 -5.97 26.60
C PRO A 259 -14.89 -5.14 25.91
N VAL A 260 -14.85 -3.82 26.08
CA VAL A 260 -15.85 -2.89 25.50
C VAL A 260 -15.57 -2.68 24.02
N PHE A 261 -14.29 -2.62 23.65
CA PHE A 261 -13.86 -2.52 22.26
C PHE A 261 -13.04 -3.74 21.82
N LYS A 262 -13.13 -4.09 20.54
CA LYS A 262 -12.32 -5.18 19.93
C LYS A 262 -10.81 -5.03 20.18
N LYS A 263 -10.31 -3.79 20.29
CA LYS A 263 -8.90 -3.51 20.59
C LYS A 263 -8.49 -4.01 21.98
N GLU A 264 -9.36 -3.87 22.97
CA GLU A 264 -9.13 -4.33 24.35
C GLU A 264 -9.14 -5.86 24.42
N ALA A 265 -10.05 -6.50 23.68
CA ALA A 265 -10.09 -7.96 23.57
C ALA A 265 -8.78 -8.57 23.05
N ASN A 266 -8.15 -7.89 22.09
CA ASN A 266 -6.89 -8.32 21.51
C ASN A 266 -5.68 -8.00 22.40
N ARG A 267 -5.77 -6.97 23.25
CA ARG A 267 -4.72 -6.61 24.21
C ARG A 267 -4.62 -7.64 25.33
N ASN A 268 -5.76 -8.13 25.81
CA ASN A 268 -5.80 -9.14 26.88
C ASN A 268 -5.41 -10.55 26.41
N LYS A 269 -5.24 -10.77 25.10
CA LYS A 269 -4.82 -12.05 24.51
C LYS A 269 -3.31 -12.13 24.18
N ARG A 270 -2.53 -11.07 24.42
CA ARG A 270 -1.11 -10.94 24.03
C ARG A 270 -0.20 -10.76 25.23
#